data_AF-A0A7C4XBB6-F1
#
_entry.id   AF-A0A7C4XBB6-F1
#
_cell.length_a   1.000
_cell.length_b   1.000
_cell.length_c   1.000
_cell.angle_alpha   90.00
_cell.angle_beta   90.00
_cell.angle_gamma   90.00
#
_symmetry.space_group_name_H-M   'P 1'
#
loop_
_entity.id
_entity.type
_entity.pdbx_description
1 polymer ?
#
loop_
_entity_poly.entity_id
_entity_poly.type
_entity_poly.pdbx_seq_one_letter_code
_entity_poly.pdbx_strand_id
1 'polypeptide(L)' 'LIDKCYGLLEPIWGVTDYNHLSVRTAAAIILDRLVGRYKKEE' A
#
# COMPACT_ATOMS: atom_id res chain seq x y z
N LEU A 1 7.58 17.67 2.51
CA LEU A 1 6.90 16.74 1.55
C LEU A 1 5.70 16.09 2.21
N ILE A 2 5.87 15.50 3.40
CA ILE A 2 4.79 14.89 4.19
C ILE A 2 3.69 15.90 4.54
N ASP A 3 4.03 17.15 4.85
CA ASP A 3 3.04 18.21 5.17
C ASP A 3 2.10 18.59 4.01
N LYS A 4 2.38 18.08 2.80
CA LYS A 4 1.53 18.27 1.62
C LYS A 4 0.52 17.13 1.44
N CYS A 5 0.62 16.05 2.22
CA CYS A 5 -0.28 14.90 2.12
C CYS A 5 -1.54 15.14 2.96
N TYR A 6 -2.69 14.65 2.46
CA TYR A 6 -3.96 14.71 3.19
C TYR A 6 -4.00 13.77 4.40
N GLY A 7 -3.25 12.67 4.35
CA GLY A 7 -3.18 11.69 5.42
C GLY A 7 -2.02 10.74 5.23
N LEU A 8 -1.78 9.92 6.27
CA LEU A 8 -0.76 8.88 6.29
C LEU A 8 -1.44 7.52 6.28
N LEU A 9 -1.01 6.63 5.38
CA LEU A 9 -1.45 5.24 5.38
C LEU A 9 -0.67 4.44 6.43
N GLU A 10 -1.31 3.42 6.97
CA GLU A 10 -0.62 2.48 7.85
C GLU A 10 0.49 1.73 7.08
N PRO A 11 1.61 1.40 7.74
CA PRO A 11 2.68 0.63 7.12
C PRO A 11 2.20 -0.73 6.60
N ILE A 12 2.90 -1.25 5.60
CA ILE A 12 2.64 -2.60 5.11
C ILE A 12 3.26 -3.58 6.10
N TRP A 13 2.42 -4.31 6.84
CA TRP A 13 2.86 -5.39 7.73
C TRP A 13 2.66 -6.76 7.08
N GLY A 14 3.61 -7.65 7.35
CA GLY A 14 3.57 -9.06 6.99
C GLY A 14 3.42 -9.94 8.24
N VAL A 15 3.87 -11.20 8.15
CA VAL A 15 3.84 -12.16 9.27
C VAL A 15 4.94 -11.92 10.32
N THR A 16 5.89 -11.04 10.04
CA THR A 16 7.00 -10.67 10.92
C THR A 16 7.07 -9.16 11.06
N ASP A 17 7.85 -8.68 12.02
CA ASP A 17 8.09 -7.25 12.25
C ASP A 17 9.04 -6.59 11.23
N TYR A 18 9.58 -7.35 10.28
CA TYR A 18 10.40 -6.81 9.20
C TYR A 18 9.54 -6.37 8.01
N ASN A 19 9.49 -5.05 7.74
CA ASN A 19 8.69 -4.45 6.68
C ASN A 19 9.48 -3.59 5.69
N HIS A 20 10.81 -3.75 5.63
CA HIS A 20 11.64 -3.03 4.66
C HIS A 20 11.46 -3.59 3.26
N LEU A 21 10.54 -2.97 2.51
CA LEU A 21 10.23 -3.32 1.13
C LEU A 21 10.98 -2.39 0.17
N SER A 22 11.26 -2.90 -1.03
CA SER A 22 11.63 -2.03 -2.14
C SER A 22 10.49 -1.04 -2.43
N VAL A 23 10.81 0.17 -2.88
CA VAL A 23 9.79 1.18 -3.23
C VAL A 23 8.79 0.65 -4.25
N ARG A 24 9.25 -0.14 -5.24
CA ARG A 24 8.39 -0.77 -6.25
C ARG A 24 7.40 -1.74 -5.61
N THR A 25 7.87 -2.59 -4.70
CA THR A 25 7.02 -3.56 -4.00
C THR A 25 6.01 -2.87 -3.09
N ALA A 26 6.45 -1.86 -2.33
CA ALA A 26 5.56 -1.09 -1.47
C ALA A 26 4.45 -0.39 -2.27
N ALA A 27 4.78 0.22 -3.40
CA ALA A 27 3.82 0.86 -4.28
C ALA A 27 2.81 -0.16 -4.86
N ALA A 28 3.29 -1.32 -5.34
CA ALA A 28 2.43 -2.36 -5.90
C ALA A 28 1.40 -2.88 -4.88
N ILE A 29 1.82 -3.12 -3.64
CA ILE A 29 0.93 -3.60 -2.56
C ILE A 29 -0.12 -2.53 -2.20
N ILE A 30 0.28 -1.27 -2.08
CA ILE A 30 -0.68 -0.18 -1.77
C ILE A 30 -1.71 -0.07 -2.90
N LEU A 31 -1.27 -0.10 -4.15
CA LEU A 31 -2.18 -0.06 -5.29
C LEU A 31 -3.15 -1.25 -5.27
N ASP A 32 -2.66 -2.47 -5.09
CA ASP A 32 -3.50 -3.66 -5.00
C ASP A 32 -4.54 -3.58 -3.86
N ARG A 33 -4.18 -3.04 -2.69
CA ARG A 33 -5.14 -2.81 -1.59
C ARG A 33 -6.22 -1.80 -1.96
N LEU A 34 -5.88 -0.76 -2.71
CA LEU A 34 -6.81 0.30 -3.11
C LEU A 34 -7.72 -0.13 -4.28
N VAL A 35 -7.18 -0.86 -5.26
CA VAL A 35 -7.88 -1.14 -6.53
C VAL A 35 -8.10 -2.62 -6.84
N GLY A 36 -7.40 -3.54 -6.17
CA GLY A 36 -7.41 -4.98 -6.48
C GLY A 36 -8.76 -5.67 -6.25
N ARG A 37 -9.67 -5.04 -5.50
CA ARG A 37 -11.05 -5.53 -5.30
C ARG A 37 -12.07 -5.00 -6.31
N TYR A 38 -11.68 -4.16 -7.26
CA TYR A 38 -12.57 -3.78 -8.37
C TYR A 38 -12.69 -4.96 -9.35
N LYS A 39 -13.47 -5.97 -8.95
CA LYS A 39 -14.08 -6.89 -9.91
C LYS A 39 -15.21 -6.11 -10.59
N LYS A 40 -15.09 -5.87 -11.89
CA LYS A 40 -16.22 -5.46 -12.70
C LYS A 40 -17.19 -6.65 -12.70
N GLU A 41 -18.36 -6.48 -12.08
CA GLU A 41 -19.46 -7.42 -12.27
C GLU A 41 -19.79 -7.44 -13.76
N GLU A 42 -19.68 -8.62 -14.39
CA GLU A 42 -20.26 -8.93 -15.70
C GLU A 42 -21.72 -9.33 -15.53
#